data_AF-S9R0T2-F1
#
_entry.id   AF-S9R0T2-F1
#
_cell.length_a   1.000
_cell.length_b   1.000
_cell.length_c   1.000
_cell.angle_alpha   90.00
_cell.angle_beta   90.00
_cell.angle_gamma   90.00
#
_symmetry.space_group_name_H-M   'P 1'
#
loop_
_entity.id
_entity.type
_entity.pdbx_description
1 polymer ?
#
loop_
_entity_poly.entity_id
_entity_poly.type
_entity_poly.pdbx_seq_one_letter_code
_entity_poly.pdbx_strand_id
1 'polypeptide(L)' 'MSPAPPPFDWPALLRAGLQTLRLRPAEFWALTPAELALMLGLQSRAPAMTRSRLSELLERFPDKVPPP' A
#
# COMPACT_ATOMS: atom_id res chain seq x y z
N MET A 1 11.06 -24.72 2.39
CA MET A 1 9.88 -23.93 1.97
C MET A 1 9.68 -22.82 2.99
N SER A 2 9.93 -21.56 2.64
CA SER A 2 9.61 -20.44 3.53
C SER A 2 8.10 -20.22 3.55
N PRO A 3 7.47 -19.95 4.71
CA PRO A 3 6.04 -19.65 4.75
C PRO A 3 5.75 -18.39 3.95
N ALA A 4 4.65 -18.39 3.19
CA ALA A 4 4.17 -17.19 2.54
C ALA A 4 3.77 -16.15 3.60
N PRO A 5 4.02 -14.84 3.36
CA PRO A 5 3.58 -13.81 4.28
C PRO A 5 2.06 -13.84 4.43
N PRO A 6 1.52 -13.42 5.60
CA PRO A 6 0.09 -13.37 5.81
C PRO A 6 -0.59 -12.41 4.82
N PRO A 7 -1.88 -12.63 4.50
CA PRO A 7 -2.64 -11.73 3.66
C PRO A 7 -2.70 -10.33 4.28
N PHE A 8 -2.88 -9.32 3.44
CA PHE A 8 -3.03 -7.94 3.87
C PHE A 8 -4.32 -7.74 4.68
N ASP A 9 -4.22 -7.16 5.88
CA ASP A 9 -5.36 -6.96 6.79
C ASP A 9 -6.19 -5.72 6.39
N TRP A 10 -7.03 -5.93 5.38
CA TRP A 10 -8.02 -4.95 4.91
C TRP A 10 -9.00 -4.50 6.01
N PRO A 11 -9.60 -5.39 6.82
CA PRO A 11 -10.49 -4.98 7.90
C PRO A 11 -9.84 -4.02 8.90
N ALA A 12 -8.59 -4.25 9.28
CA ALA A 12 -7.87 -3.34 10.18
C ALA A 12 -7.65 -1.96 9.54
N LEU A 13 -7.27 -1.92 8.25
CA LEU A 13 -7.09 -0.67 7.53
C LEU A 13 -8.38 0.15 7.46
N LEU A 14 -9.51 -0.50 7.14
CA LEU A 14 -10.81 0.17 7.05
C LEU A 14 -11.29 0.70 8.40
N ARG A 15 -11.08 -0.04 9.50
CA ARG A 15 -11.38 0.45 10.85
C ARG A 15 -10.51 1.66 11.19
N ALA A 16 -9.21 1.61 10.90
CA ALA A 16 -8.29 2.71 11.16
C ALA A 16 -8.71 3.99 10.40
N GLY A 17 -9.06 3.88 9.12
CA GLY A 17 -9.48 5.01 8.30
C GLY A 17 -10.87 5.56 8.65
N LEU A 18 -11.88 4.70 8.68
CA LEU A 18 -13.30 5.12 8.76
C LEU A 18 -13.80 5.27 10.20
N GLN A 19 -13.22 4.56 11.17
CA GLN A 19 -13.65 4.61 12.57
C GLN A 19 -12.69 5.42 13.44
N THR A 20 -11.39 5.14 13.36
CA THR A 20 -10.39 5.82 14.22
C THR A 20 -10.12 7.24 13.74
N LEU A 21 -9.76 7.41 12.46
CA LEU A 21 -9.55 8.74 11.86
C LEU A 21 -10.88 9.45 11.46
N ARG A 22 -12.00 8.72 11.50
CA ARG A 22 -13.35 9.21 11.15
C ARG A 22 -13.43 9.89 9.78
N LEU A 23 -12.62 9.42 8.83
CA LEU A 23 -12.65 9.92 7.46
C LEU A 23 -13.95 9.48 6.78
N ARG A 24 -14.51 10.35 5.93
CA ARG A 24 -15.56 9.90 5.00
C ARG A 24 -14.95 8.92 4.00
N PRO A 25 -15.72 7.94 3.49
CA PRO A 25 -15.19 6.98 2.51
C PRO A 25 -14.50 7.62 1.31
N ALA A 26 -15.05 8.73 0.79
CA ALA A 26 -14.44 9.47 -0.31
C ALA A 26 -13.08 10.08 0.04
N GLU A 27 -12.92 10.59 1.27
CA GLU A 27 -11.65 11.15 1.73
C GLU A 27 -10.62 10.04 1.92
N PHE A 28 -11.02 8.94 2.53
CA PHE A 28 -10.15 7.77 2.72
C PHE A 28 -9.59 7.24 1.40
N TRP A 29 -10.44 7.13 0.36
CA TRP A 29 -9.99 6.66 -0.95
C TRP A 29 -9.25 7.71 -1.78
N ALA A 30 -9.38 9.00 -1.45
CA ALA A 30 -8.61 10.07 -2.07
C ALA A 30 -7.19 10.20 -1.50
N LEU A 31 -6.96 9.71 -0.27
CA LEU A 31 -5.64 9.76 0.36
C LEU A 31 -4.65 8.81 -0.31
N THR A 32 -3.42 9.27 -0.45
CA THR A 32 -2.30 8.40 -0.76
C THR A 32 -1.97 7.51 0.46
N PRO A 33 -1.39 6.31 0.26
CA PRO A 33 -0.94 5.48 1.38
C PRO A 33 0.06 6.18 2.30
N ALA A 34 0.86 7.11 1.77
CA ALA A 34 1.83 7.89 2.54
C ALA A 34 1.13 8.90 3.47
N GLU A 35 0.12 9.62 2.98
CA GLU A 35 -0.68 10.53 3.81
C GLU A 35 -1.45 9.77 4.87
N LEU A 36 -2.05 8.62 4.53
CA LEU A 36 -2.72 7.77 5.50
C LEU A 36 -1.76 7.29 6.60
N ALA A 37 -0.56 6.84 6.23
CA ALA A 37 0.46 6.43 7.19
C ALA A 37 0.86 7.59 8.13
N LEU A 38 1.05 8.78 7.58
CA LEU A 38 1.35 10.00 8.35
C LEU A 38 0.23 10.30 9.37
N MET A 39 -1.03 10.25 8.96
CA MET A 39 -2.19 10.49 9.83
C MET A 39 -2.35 9.41 10.91
N LEU A 40 -1.91 8.18 10.64
CA LEU A 40 -1.87 7.09 11.61
C LEU A 40 -0.66 7.17 12.56
N GLY A 41 0.22 8.17 12.42
CA GLY A 41 1.46 8.27 13.20
C GLY A 41 2.47 7.16 12.85
N LEU A 42 2.25 6.44 11.75
CA LEU A 42 3.21 5.50 11.22
C LEU A 42 4.27 6.34 10.51
N GLN A 43 5.42 6.52 11.17
CA GLN A 43 6.57 7.21 10.59
C GLN A 43 7.02 6.43 9.35
N SER A 44 6.46 6.76 8.19
CA SER A 44 6.78 6.12 6.92
C SER A 44 8.16 6.59 6.49
N ARG A 45 9.17 5.92 7.04
CA ARG A 45 10.56 6.01 6.60
C ARG A 45 10.82 5.03 5.46
N ALA A 46 9.79 4.73 4.65
CA ALA A 46 10.02 4.04 3.40
C ALA A 46 10.90 4.97 2.55
N PRO A 47 12.10 4.57 2.14
CA PRO A 47 12.93 5.39 1.28
C PRO A 47 12.12 5.74 0.03
N ALA A 48 12.22 7.00 -0.41
CA ALA A 48 11.57 7.44 -1.65
C ALA A 48 11.91 6.46 -2.77
N MET A 49 10.90 6.09 -3.56
CA MET A 49 11.08 5.12 -4.64
C MET A 49 12.12 5.67 -5.63
N THR A 50 13.29 5.04 -5.71
CA THR A 50 14.33 5.44 -6.65
C THR A 50 14.02 4.90 -8.04
N ARG A 51 14.57 5.55 -9.07
CA ARG A 51 14.40 5.09 -10.45
C ARG A 51 14.94 3.67 -10.65
N SER A 52 16.09 3.35 -10.05
CA SER A 52 16.67 2.01 -10.10
C SER A 52 15.78 0.96 -9.47
N ARG A 53 15.16 1.26 -8.32
CA ARG A 53 14.25 0.32 -7.64
C ARG A 53 12.95 0.11 -8.42
N LEU A 54 12.47 1.13 -9.12
CA LEU A 54 11.35 0.96 -10.04
C LEU A 54 11.72 0.03 -11.21
N SER A 55 12.91 0.19 -11.81
CA SER A 55 13.40 -0.72 -12.86
C SER A 55 13.48 -2.17 -12.37
N GLU A 56 14.02 -2.40 -11.17
CA GLU A 56 14.06 -3.74 -10.56
C GLU A 56 12.66 -4.36 -10.35
N LEU A 57 11.66 -3.53 -10.03
CA LEU A 57 10.28 -4.00 -9.87
C LEU A 57 9.64 -4.39 -11.21
N LEU A 58 9.88 -3.60 -12.26
CA LEU A 58 9.38 -3.90 -13.60
C LEU A 58 9.94 -5.23 -14.13
N GLU A 59 11.22 -5.50 -13.87
CA GLU A 59 11.85 -6.78 -14.23
C GLU A 59 11.29 -7.96 -13.41
N ARG A 60 10.98 -7.72 -12.13
CA ARG A 60 10.50 -8.77 -11.22
C ARG A 60 9.02 -9.12 -11.41
N PHE A 61 8.23 -8.15 -11.86
CA PHE A 61 6.79 -8.29 -12.06
C PHE A 61 6.42 -7.86 -13.49
N PRO A 62 6.88 -8.60 -14.52
CA PRO A 62 6.52 -8.30 -15.89
C PRO A 62 5.02 -8.55 -16.09
N ASP A 63 4.35 -7.64 -16.79
CA ASP A 63 2.97 -7.85 -17.21
C ASP A 63 2.89 -9.11 -18.08
N LYS A 64 2.03 -10.03 -17.67
CA LYS A 64 1.75 -11.20 -18.50
C LYS A 64 0.82 -10.76 -19.61
N VAL A 65 1.27 -10.85 -20.85
CA VAL A 65 0.37 -10.81 -22.01
C VAL A 65 -0.58 -12.00 -21.86
N PRO A 66 -1.91 -11.77 -21.71
CA PRO A 66 -2.85 -12.88 -21.72
C PRO A 66 -2.72 -13.62 -23.06
N PRO A 67 -2.83 -14.96 -23.09
CA PRO A 67 -2.89 -15.67 -24.37
C PRO A 67 -4.08 -15.16 -25.20
N PRO A 68 -3.97 -15.17 -26.55
CA PRO A 68 -5.00 -14.68 -27.46
C PRO A 68 -6.33 -15.44 -27.30
#